data_AF-A0A9Q1CUN3-F1
#
_entry.id   AF-A0A9Q1CUN3-F1
#
_cell.length_a   1.000
_cell.length_b   1.000
_cell.length_c   1.000
_cell.angle_alpha   90.00
_cell.angle_beta   90.00
_cell.angle_gamma   90.00
#
_symmetry.space_group_name_H-M   'P 1'
#
loop_
_entity.id
_entity.type
_entity.pdbx_description
1 polymer ?
#
loop_
_entity_poly.entity_id
_entity_poly.type
_entity_poly.pdbx_seq_one_letter_code
_entity_poly.pdbx_strand_id
1 'polypeptide(L)'
;MIEELVCSTVALVLYLNTLGADFCYDDSRVIKTNQDLLPETPWINIFYDDFWGTLLTHSGSHKSFRPLCTLSFRLNHALGGLEPWGYHLGNVSLHAAVTALFTRLSRGLLGARWALGAGLLFAAHPVHTEAVAGVVGRADLGAGLFFLLSLLCYTRHCALRPRPAPLTTPTPAPVPPMAPPTLTLTPPSLSLASPPAAGRGS
;
A
#
# COMPACT_ATOMS: atom_id res chain seq x y z
N MET A 1 -14.63 7.89 11.69
CA MET A 1 -14.79 9.20 11.02
C MET A 1 -14.50 10.34 11.99
N ILE A 2 -15.04 10.29 13.21
CA ILE A 2 -14.76 11.29 14.23
C ILE A 2 -13.28 11.27 14.61
N GLU A 3 -12.68 10.09 14.74
CA GLU A 3 -11.27 9.93 15.12
C GLU A 3 -10.33 10.58 14.10
N GLU A 4 -10.55 10.33 12.80
CA GLU A 4 -9.77 10.91 11.72
C GLU A 4 -9.87 12.45 11.73
N LEU A 5 -11.07 13.00 11.93
CA LEU A 5 -11.29 14.45 11.99
C LEU A 5 -10.58 15.09 13.19
N VAL A 6 -10.66 14.46 14.36
CA VAL A 6 -9.97 14.94 15.56
C VAL A 6 -8.45 14.95 15.35
N CYS A 7 -7.87 13.83 14.91
CA CYS A 7 -6.42 13.74 14.68
C CYS A 7 -5.94 14.74 13.61
N SER A 8 -6.68 14.89 12.53
CA SER A 8 -6.34 15.84 11.45
C SER A 8 -6.42 17.28 11.92
N THR A 9 -7.42 17.62 12.74
CA THR A 9 -7.55 18.96 13.33
C THR A 9 -6.38 19.26 14.26
N VAL A 10 -5.98 18.29 15.10
CA VAL A 10 -4.80 18.43 15.95
C VAL A 10 -3.54 18.63 15.11
N ALA A 11 -3.35 17.85 14.04
CA ALA A 11 -2.24 18.02 13.11
C ALA A 11 -2.20 19.42 12.49
N LEU A 12 -3.35 20.00 12.11
CA LEU A 12 -3.41 21.39 11.64
C LEU A 12 -2.99 22.37 12.73
N VAL A 13 -3.61 22.28 13.90
CA VAL A 13 -3.41 23.23 15.01
C VAL A 13 -1.96 23.28 15.48
N LEU A 14 -1.30 22.12 15.57
CA LEU A 14 0.10 22.02 16.03
C LEU A 14 1.09 22.76 15.12
N TYR A 15 0.77 22.91 13.84
CA TYR A 15 1.66 23.55 12.85
C TYR A 15 1.11 24.88 12.35
N LEU A 16 0.07 25.48 12.95
CA LEU A 16 -0.41 26.82 12.56
C LEU A 16 0.69 27.89 12.70
N ASN A 17 1.62 27.70 13.63
CA ASN A 17 2.75 28.60 13.82
C ASN A 17 3.70 28.65 12.61
N THR A 18 3.72 27.63 11.74
CA THR A 18 4.58 27.62 10.54
C THR A 18 4.03 28.49 9.41
N LEU A 19 2.74 28.84 9.44
CA LEU A 19 2.12 29.65 8.39
C LEU A 19 2.70 31.06 8.28
N GLY A 20 3.29 31.58 9.37
CA GLY A 20 3.99 32.87 9.39
C GLY A 20 5.50 32.76 9.24
N ALA A 21 6.04 31.57 8.93
CA ALA A 21 7.47 31.37 8.74
C ALA A 21 7.90 31.77 7.32
N ASP A 22 9.17 32.15 7.20
CA ASP A 22 9.83 32.37 5.92
C ASP A 22 10.44 31.09 5.34
N PHE A 23 10.75 31.11 4.04
CA PHE A 23 11.52 30.04 3.40
C PHE A 23 12.89 29.88 4.05
N CYS A 24 13.20 28.68 4.53
CA CYS A 24 14.45 28.39 5.22
C CYS A 24 15.29 27.35 4.46
N TYR A 25 16.62 27.48 4.53
CA TYR A 25 17.58 26.56 3.89
C TYR A 25 17.23 26.20 2.44
N ASP A 26 16.95 24.92 2.19
CA ASP A 26 16.65 24.32 0.90
C ASP A 26 15.42 24.92 0.22
N ASP A 27 14.46 25.45 1.00
CA ASP A 27 13.26 26.11 0.48
C ASP A 27 13.63 27.28 -0.44
N SER A 28 14.68 28.03 -0.09
CA SER A 28 15.10 29.17 -0.90
C SER A 28 15.58 28.72 -2.29
N ARG A 29 16.32 27.62 -2.39
CA ARG A 29 16.82 27.14 -3.68
C ARG A 29 15.69 26.55 -4.52
N VAL A 30 14.86 25.69 -3.93
CA VAL A 30 13.79 25.00 -4.65
C VAL A 30 12.64 25.92 -5.05
N ILE A 31 12.37 26.99 -4.27
CA ILE A 31 11.26 27.91 -4.55
C ILE A 31 11.72 29.19 -5.24
N LYS A 32 12.73 29.90 -4.71
CA LYS A 32 13.07 31.24 -5.20
C LYS A 32 13.96 31.22 -6.46
N THR A 33 14.83 30.22 -6.59
CA THR A 33 15.81 30.17 -7.70
C THR A 33 15.44 29.19 -8.80
N ASN A 34 14.48 28.30 -8.56
CA ASN A 34 14.10 27.27 -9.51
C ASN A 34 13.27 27.85 -10.67
N GLN A 35 13.85 27.80 -11.88
CA GLN A 35 13.20 28.32 -13.08
C GLN A 35 11.95 27.52 -13.47
N ASP A 36 11.82 26.26 -13.05
CA ASP A 36 10.66 25.43 -13.36
C ASP A 36 9.36 25.93 -12.73
N LEU A 37 9.43 26.79 -11.72
CA LEU A 37 8.24 27.37 -11.08
C LEU A 37 7.69 28.56 -11.87
N LEU A 38 8.48 29.15 -12.77
CA LEU A 38 8.09 30.33 -13.52
C LEU A 38 7.13 29.98 -14.67
N PRO A 39 6.14 30.84 -14.97
CA PRO A 39 5.19 30.61 -16.05
C PRO A 39 5.85 30.57 -17.43
N GLU A 40 6.94 31.33 -17.60
CA GLU A 40 7.69 31.44 -18.86
C GLU A 40 8.44 30.15 -19.24
N THR A 41 8.84 29.36 -18.23
CA THR A 41 9.54 28.08 -18.44
C THR A 41 8.51 27.03 -18.88
N PRO A 42 8.72 26.27 -19.97
CA PRO A 42 7.80 25.20 -20.36
C PRO A 42 7.60 24.19 -19.22
N TRP A 43 6.34 23.90 -18.85
CA TRP A 43 6.03 22.99 -17.73
C TRP A 43 6.59 21.57 -17.91
N ILE A 44 6.84 21.16 -19.16
CA ILE A 44 7.41 19.86 -19.49
C ILE A 44 8.86 19.71 -19.00
N ASN A 45 9.57 20.82 -18.76
CA ASN A 45 10.94 20.81 -18.24
C ASN A 45 11.06 20.08 -16.89
N ILE A 46 9.99 20.08 -16.10
CA ILE A 46 9.89 19.35 -14.83
C ILE A 46 10.19 17.83 -14.98
N PHE A 47 10.04 17.26 -16.17
CA PHE A 47 10.37 15.85 -16.44
C PHE A 47 11.82 15.61 -16.88
N TYR A 48 12.54 16.67 -17.22
CA TYR A 48 13.93 16.63 -17.68
C TYR A 48 14.89 17.23 -16.68
N ASP A 49 14.42 18.12 -15.82
CA ASP A 49 15.19 18.79 -14.79
C ASP A 49 15.09 18.04 -13.45
N ASP A 50 16.13 18.19 -12.64
CA ASP A 50 16.11 17.75 -11.27
C ASP A 50 15.24 18.67 -10.41
N PHE A 51 14.99 18.25 -9.18
CA PHE A 51 14.19 18.97 -8.21
C PHE A 51 14.60 20.43 -7.97
N TRP A 52 15.85 20.80 -8.29
CA TRP A 52 16.39 22.14 -8.10
C TRP A 52 16.36 23.00 -9.37
N GLY A 53 15.81 22.48 -10.47
CA GLY A 53 15.73 23.17 -11.77
C GLY A 53 16.98 23.03 -12.63
N THR A 54 17.77 21.97 -12.44
CA THR A 54 18.96 21.68 -13.26
C THR A 54 18.75 20.43 -14.10
N LEU A 55 19.01 20.50 -15.41
CA LEU A 55 18.86 19.37 -16.33
C LEU A 55 19.51 18.08 -15.81
N LEU A 56 18.76 16.98 -15.78
CA LEU A 56 19.18 15.69 -15.23
C LEU A 56 20.41 15.12 -15.93
N THR A 57 20.71 15.51 -17.16
CA THR A 57 21.93 15.07 -17.89
C THR A 57 23.15 15.92 -17.54
N HIS A 58 22.97 17.11 -16.96
CA HIS A 58 24.05 18.01 -16.60
C HIS A 58 24.91 17.43 -15.46
N SER A 59 26.24 17.64 -15.52
CA SER A 59 27.19 17.11 -14.54
C SER A 59 27.01 17.69 -13.13
N GLY A 60 26.55 18.93 -13.04
CA GLY A 60 26.23 19.60 -11.76
C GLY A 60 24.84 19.31 -11.19
N SER A 61 24.04 18.46 -11.83
CA SER A 61 22.72 18.08 -11.32
C SER A 61 22.84 17.13 -10.11
N HIS A 62 21.97 17.32 -9.12
CA HIS A 62 21.86 16.44 -7.95
C HIS A 62 21.14 15.11 -8.29
N LYS A 63 20.65 14.95 -9.53
CA LYS A 63 19.92 13.77 -10.03
C LYS A 63 18.65 13.42 -9.23
N SER A 64 18.17 14.33 -8.40
CA SER A 64 16.96 14.17 -7.61
C SER A 64 15.73 14.38 -8.49
N PHE A 65 15.03 13.30 -8.85
CA PHE A 65 13.84 13.37 -9.70
C PHE A 65 12.54 13.39 -8.87
N ARG A 66 11.83 14.53 -8.87
CA ARG A 66 10.61 14.74 -8.05
C ARG A 66 9.53 15.56 -8.80
N PRO A 67 9.10 15.14 -9.99
CA PRO A 67 8.29 15.97 -10.89
C PRO A 67 6.95 16.39 -10.29
N LEU A 68 6.27 15.51 -9.54
CA LEU A 68 4.99 15.83 -8.90
C LEU A 68 5.14 16.89 -7.80
N CYS A 69 6.27 16.86 -7.07
CA CYS A 69 6.54 17.86 -6.04
C CYS A 69 6.82 19.22 -6.68
N THR A 70 7.72 19.27 -7.67
CA THR A 70 8.01 20.50 -8.43
C THR A 70 6.76 21.08 -9.09
N LEU A 71 5.92 20.22 -9.69
CA LEU A 71 4.64 20.65 -10.28
C LEU A 71 3.70 21.26 -9.23
N SER A 72 3.64 20.68 -8.02
CA SER A 72 2.85 21.25 -6.94
C SER A 72 3.35 22.64 -6.50
N PHE A 73 4.67 22.86 -6.50
CA PHE A 73 5.25 24.17 -6.20
C PHE A 73 5.02 25.17 -7.33
N ARG A 74 5.08 24.73 -8.59
CA ARG A 74 4.73 25.57 -9.74
C ARG A 74 3.28 26.02 -9.69
N LEU A 75 2.36 25.11 -9.35
CA LEU A 75 0.95 25.48 -9.16
C LEU A 75 0.79 26.47 -7.99
N ASN A 76 1.49 26.24 -6.88
CA ASN A 76 1.49 27.14 -5.73
C ASN A 76 2.00 28.54 -6.12
N HIS A 77 3.09 28.60 -6.90
CA HIS A 77 3.66 29.84 -7.39
C HIS A 77 2.71 30.57 -8.35
N ALA A 78 2.00 29.85 -9.21
CA ALA A 78 1.01 30.43 -10.11
C ALA A 78 -0.18 31.07 -9.37
N LEU A 79 -0.53 30.55 -8.19
CA LEU A 79 -1.67 31.05 -7.39
C LEU A 79 -1.30 32.19 -6.44
N GLY A 80 -0.09 32.16 -5.86
CA GLY A 80 0.31 33.07 -4.77
C GLY A 80 1.72 33.63 -4.87
N GLY A 81 2.42 33.41 -5.99
CA GLY A 81 3.79 33.86 -6.18
C GLY A 81 4.75 33.29 -5.13
N LEU A 82 5.62 34.15 -4.60
CA LEU A 82 6.62 33.79 -3.59
C LEU A 82 6.15 34.06 -2.15
N GLU A 83 4.85 34.14 -1.89
CA GLU A 83 4.34 34.29 -0.52
C GLU A 83 4.48 32.96 0.26
N PRO A 84 5.33 32.89 1.32
CA PRO A 84 5.64 31.64 2.03
C PRO A 84 4.41 30.97 2.64
N TRP A 85 3.45 31.78 3.10
CA TRP A 85 2.23 31.33 3.77
C TRP A 85 1.52 30.20 3.00
N GLY A 86 1.36 30.35 1.67
CA GLY A 86 0.63 29.38 0.85
C GLY A 86 1.36 28.05 0.74
N TYR A 87 2.70 28.09 0.77
CA TYR A 87 3.52 26.89 0.71
C TYR A 87 3.44 26.09 2.00
N HIS A 88 3.55 26.76 3.15
CA HIS A 88 3.37 26.14 4.46
C HIS A 88 1.94 25.61 4.63
N LEU A 89 0.92 26.35 4.20
CA LEU A 89 -0.46 25.86 4.22
C LEU A 89 -0.63 24.55 3.46
N GLY A 90 0.01 24.43 2.29
CA GLY A 90 0.02 23.18 1.52
C GLY A 90 0.59 22.01 2.30
N ASN A 91 1.74 22.20 2.98
CA ASN A 91 2.37 21.15 3.76
C ASN A 91 1.55 20.77 5.00
N VAL A 92 1.05 21.76 5.74
CA VAL A 92 0.21 21.54 6.92
C VAL A 92 -1.09 20.80 6.54
N SER A 93 -1.69 21.16 5.40
CA SER A 93 -2.87 20.47 4.86
C SER A 93 -2.56 19.02 4.45
N LEU A 94 -1.41 18.78 3.81
CA LEU A 94 -0.96 17.44 3.46
C LEU A 94 -0.70 16.59 4.72
N HIS A 95 -0.07 17.14 5.75
CA HIS A 95 0.14 16.44 7.03
C HIS A 95 -1.17 16.06 7.69
N ALA A 96 -2.15 16.95 7.68
CA ALA A 96 -3.49 16.64 8.19
C ALA A 96 -4.15 15.50 7.40
N ALA A 97 -4.06 15.51 6.07
CA ALA A 97 -4.57 14.42 5.24
C ALA A 97 -3.85 13.08 5.51
N VAL A 98 -2.52 13.09 5.59
CA VAL A 98 -1.70 11.91 5.93
C VAL A 98 -2.09 11.37 7.31
N THR A 99 -2.26 12.24 8.29
CA THR A 99 -2.71 11.89 9.64
C THR A 99 -4.11 11.25 9.63
N ALA A 100 -5.05 11.78 8.83
CA ALA A 100 -6.38 11.20 8.65
C ALA A 100 -6.30 9.76 8.11
N LEU A 101 -5.51 9.56 7.05
CA LEU A 101 -5.33 8.27 6.41
C LEU A 101 -4.64 7.27 7.34
N PHE A 102 -3.62 7.73 8.08
CA PHE A 102 -2.94 6.90 9.07
C PHE A 102 -3.91 6.46 10.16
N THR A 103 -4.69 7.39 10.72
CA THR A 103 -5.72 7.08 11.73
C THR A 103 -6.73 6.04 11.22
N ARG A 104 -7.16 6.17 9.97
CA ARG A 104 -8.06 5.21 9.31
C ARG A 104 -7.40 3.84 9.16
N LEU A 105 -6.13 3.80 8.75
CA LEU A 105 -5.37 2.55 8.62
C LEU A 105 -5.20 1.87 9.99
N SER A 106 -4.79 2.64 11.01
CA SER A 106 -4.63 2.15 12.39
C SER A 106 -5.93 1.61 12.95
N ARG A 107 -7.10 2.19 12.61
CA ARG A 107 -8.40 1.62 12.99
C ARG A 107 -8.60 0.22 12.43
N GLY A 108 -8.23 -0.01 11.16
CA GLY A 108 -8.34 -1.32 10.52
C GLY A 108 -7.40 -2.36 11.13
N LEU A 109 -6.20 -1.94 11.58
CA LEU A 109 -5.16 -2.83 12.09
C LEU A 109 -5.24 -3.10 13.59
N LEU A 110 -5.50 -2.05 14.39
CA LEU A 110 -5.46 -2.08 15.85
C LEU A 110 -6.87 -2.08 16.49
N GLY A 111 -7.90 -1.78 15.69
CA GLY A 111 -9.27 -1.62 16.16
C GLY A 111 -9.59 -0.20 16.67
N ALA A 112 -10.89 0.08 16.85
CA ALA A 112 -11.41 1.40 17.19
C ALA A 112 -10.81 1.99 18.48
N ARG A 113 -10.57 1.15 19.50
CA ARG A 113 -10.05 1.58 20.80
C ARG A 113 -8.68 2.25 20.76
N TRP A 114 -7.84 1.90 19.77
CA TRP A 114 -6.47 2.40 19.66
C TRP A 114 -6.29 3.42 18.53
N ALA A 115 -7.27 3.53 17.63
CA ALA A 115 -7.17 4.39 16.45
C ALA A 115 -6.89 5.85 16.80
N LEU A 116 -7.63 6.39 17.78
CA LEU A 116 -7.47 7.78 18.23
C LEU A 116 -6.07 8.01 18.82
N GLY A 117 -5.61 7.15 19.73
CA GLY A 117 -4.30 7.27 20.36
C GLY A 117 -3.15 7.18 19.35
N ALA A 118 -3.23 6.23 18.41
CA ALA A 118 -2.24 6.09 17.35
C ALA A 118 -2.21 7.32 16.42
N GLY A 119 -3.39 7.83 16.03
CA GLY A 119 -3.50 9.00 15.18
C GLY A 119 -3.00 10.28 15.84
N LEU A 120 -3.30 10.49 17.13
CA LEU A 120 -2.80 11.63 17.89
C LEU A 120 -1.28 11.56 18.09
N LEU A 121 -0.75 10.37 18.40
CA LEU A 121 0.69 10.16 18.52
C LEU A 121 1.39 10.48 17.20
N PHE A 122 0.85 10.02 16.06
CA PHE A 122 1.38 10.33 14.74
C PHE A 122 1.30 11.83 14.44
N ALA A 123 0.16 12.47 14.69
CA ALA A 123 -0.06 13.89 14.44
C ALA A 123 0.99 14.78 15.13
N ALA A 124 1.30 14.44 16.39
CA ALA A 124 2.19 15.20 17.26
C ALA A 124 3.64 14.71 17.27
N HIS A 125 3.99 13.68 16.49
CA HIS A 125 5.31 13.08 16.56
C HIS A 125 6.37 14.06 16.04
N PRO A 126 7.40 14.41 16.83
CA PRO A 126 8.37 15.45 16.46
C PRO A 126 9.21 15.09 15.23
N VAL A 127 9.31 13.81 14.87
CA VAL A 127 9.95 13.34 13.63
C VAL A 127 9.36 13.99 12.37
N HIS A 128 8.10 14.43 12.40
CA HIS A 128 7.46 15.05 11.25
C HIS A 128 7.78 16.54 11.13
N THR A 129 8.41 17.16 12.14
CA THR A 129 8.60 18.61 12.18
C THR A 129 9.35 19.12 10.96
N GLU A 130 10.44 18.46 10.56
CA GLU A 130 11.22 18.88 9.39
C GLU A 130 10.42 18.74 8.09
N ALA A 131 9.64 17.66 7.94
CA ALA A 131 8.84 17.42 6.76
C ALA A 131 7.64 18.38 6.63
N VAL A 132 7.08 18.84 7.75
CA VAL A 132 5.91 19.72 7.78
C VAL A 132 6.30 21.20 7.76
N ALA A 133 7.29 21.58 8.57
CA ALA A 133 7.73 22.97 8.68
C ALA A 133 8.58 23.40 7.47
N GLY A 134 9.50 22.54 7.00
CA GLY A 134 10.26 22.81 5.78
C GLY A 134 9.39 22.64 4.55
N VAL A 135 9.29 23.67 3.70
CA VAL A 135 8.45 23.62 2.49
C VAL A 135 8.88 22.47 1.58
N VAL A 136 10.20 22.26 1.45
CA VAL A 136 10.84 21.19 0.67
C VAL A 136 10.35 19.77 1.08
N GLY A 137 9.94 19.58 2.33
CA GLY A 137 9.40 18.34 2.88
C GLY A 137 8.06 17.90 2.27
N ARG A 138 7.48 18.73 1.38
CA ARG A 138 6.30 18.39 0.58
C ARG A 138 6.45 17.07 -0.18
N ALA A 139 7.67 16.74 -0.60
CA ALA A 139 7.96 15.46 -1.26
C ALA A 139 7.66 14.26 -0.33
N ASP A 140 8.09 14.33 0.93
CA ASP A 140 7.89 13.28 1.92
C ASP A 140 6.42 13.16 2.33
N LEU A 141 5.74 14.29 2.52
CA LEU A 141 4.30 14.32 2.80
C LEU A 141 3.47 13.72 1.65
N GLY A 142 3.80 14.09 0.41
CA GLY A 142 3.17 13.54 -0.78
C GLY A 142 3.41 12.03 -0.91
N ALA A 143 4.65 11.58 -0.69
CA ALA A 143 4.98 10.16 -0.70
C ALA A 143 4.19 9.38 0.38
N GLY A 144 4.12 9.92 1.61
CA GLY A 144 3.32 9.35 2.70
C GLY A 144 1.83 9.27 2.36
N LEU A 145 1.27 10.31 1.73
CA LEU A 145 -0.12 10.35 1.30
C LEU A 145 -0.43 9.22 0.31
N PHE A 146 0.33 9.13 -0.80
CA PHE A 146 0.10 8.11 -1.82
C PHE A 146 0.37 6.70 -1.31
N PHE A 147 1.36 6.53 -0.44
CA PHE A 147 1.65 5.25 0.20
C PHE A 147 0.48 4.77 1.06
N LEU A 148 -0.06 5.61 1.94
CA LEU A 148 -1.20 5.26 2.78
C LEU A 148 -2.47 5.04 1.96
N LEU A 149 -2.71 5.84 0.92
CA LEU A 149 -3.82 5.61 -0.03
C LEU A 149 -3.71 4.25 -0.70
N SER A 150 -2.51 3.87 -1.16
CA SER A 150 -2.25 2.57 -1.77
C SER A 150 -2.54 1.42 -0.81
N LEU A 151 -2.05 1.51 0.44
CA LEU A 151 -2.34 0.51 1.47
C LEU A 151 -3.84 0.41 1.79
N LEU A 152 -4.53 1.53 1.94
CA LEU A 152 -5.98 1.55 2.19
C LEU A 152 -6.78 0.98 1.01
N CYS A 153 -6.33 1.22 -0.23
CA CYS A 153 -6.92 0.62 -1.42
C CYS A 153 -6.69 -0.89 -1.44
N TYR A 154 -5.47 -1.34 -1.16
CA TYR A 154 -5.11 -2.76 -1.10
C TYR A 154 -5.90 -3.52 -0.03
N THR A 155 -5.98 -2.99 1.20
CA THR A 155 -6.76 -3.61 2.29
C THR A 155 -8.24 -3.73 1.93
N ARG A 156 -8.82 -2.72 1.28
CA ARG A 156 -10.19 -2.77 0.77
C ARG A 156 -10.35 -3.83 -0.33
N HIS A 157 -9.42 -3.91 -1.26
CA HIS A 157 -9.44 -4.94 -2.30
C HIS A 157 -9.42 -6.36 -1.70
N CYS A 158 -8.55 -6.61 -0.72
CA CYS A 158 -8.50 -7.89 -0.02
C CYS A 158 -9.81 -8.23 0.71
N ALA A 159 -10.47 -7.23 1.32
CA ALA A 159 -11.74 -7.42 2.02
C ALA A 159 -12.91 -7.74 1.08
N LEU A 160 -12.87 -7.25 -0.16
CA LEU A 160 -13.89 -7.51 -1.17
C LEU A 160 -13.69 -8.85 -1.90
N ARG A 161 -12.52 -9.49 -1.75
CA ARG A 161 -12.22 -10.73 -2.46
C ARG A 161 -13.06 -11.89 -1.89
N PRO A 162 -13.86 -12.59 -2.71
CA PRO A 162 -14.57 -13.79 -2.26
C PRO A 162 -13.57 -14.80 -1.71
N ARG A 163 -13.81 -15.29 -0.50
CA ARG A 163 -13.03 -16.40 0.04
C ARG A 163 -13.35 -17.63 -0.82
N PRO A 164 -12.35 -18.36 -1.36
CA PRO A 164 -12.64 -19.63 -2.00
C PRO A 164 -13.45 -20.48 -1.03
N ALA A 165 -14.52 -21.11 -1.52
CA ALA A 165 -15.26 -22.07 -0.72
C ALA A 165 -14.24 -23.05 -0.12
N PRO A 166 -14.36 -23.40 1.17
CA PRO A 166 -13.56 -24.50 1.72
C PRO A 166 -13.64 -25.64 0.73
N LEU A 167 -12.48 -26.20 0.33
CA LEU A 167 -12.47 -27.45 -0.41
C LEU A 167 -13.24 -28.43 0.47
N THR A 168 -14.49 -28.69 0.13
CA THR A 168 -15.22 -29.83 0.67
C THR A 168 -14.46 -31.02 0.12
N THR A 169 -13.46 -31.48 0.87
CA THR A 169 -12.92 -32.81 0.65
C THR A 169 -14.14 -33.71 0.71
N PRO A 170 -14.48 -34.45 -0.37
CA PRO A 170 -15.57 -35.40 -0.28
C PRO A 170 -15.29 -36.27 0.94
N THR A 171 -16.25 -36.32 1.85
CA THR A 171 -16.20 -37.24 2.99
C THR A 171 -15.80 -38.59 2.42
N PRO A 172 -14.74 -39.27 2.90
CA PRO A 172 -14.40 -40.59 2.41
C PRO A 172 -15.68 -41.43 2.52
N ALA A 173 -16.13 -41.98 1.38
CA ALA A 173 -17.31 -42.82 1.37
C ALA A 173 -17.14 -43.89 2.47
N PRO A 174 -18.18 -44.21 3.25
CA PRO A 174 -18.08 -45.26 4.25
C PRO A 174 -17.57 -46.52 3.56
N VAL A 175 -16.40 -47.00 4.01
CA VAL A 175 -15.81 -48.24 3.52
C VAL A 175 -16.85 -49.33 3.79
N PRO A 176 -17.37 -50.02 2.77
CA PRO A 176 -18.33 -51.09 3.00
C PRO A 176 -17.68 -52.15 3.92
N PRO A 177 -18.42 -52.73 4.87
CA PRO A 177 -17.87 -53.75 5.75
C PRO A 177 -17.29 -54.87 4.88
N MET A 178 -16.02 -55.19 5.11
CA MET A 178 -15.32 -56.28 4.44
C MET A 178 -16.12 -57.56 4.69
N ALA A 179 -16.77 -58.07 3.63
CA ALA A 179 -17.55 -59.30 3.73
C ALA A 179 -16.62 -60.43 4.20
N PRO A 180 -17.00 -61.23 5.22
CA PRO A 180 -16.19 -62.36 5.63
C PRO A 180 -16.06 -63.35 4.45
N PRO A 181 -14.91 -64.01 4.27
CA PRO A 181 -14.75 -64.98 3.21
C PRO A 181 -15.73 -66.13 3.41
N THR A 182 -16.74 -66.23 2.55
CA THR A 182 -17.60 -67.40 2.45
C THR A 182 -16.74 -68.57 1.98
N LEU A 183 -16.33 -69.43 2.91
CA LEU A 183 -15.71 -70.72 2.60
C LEU A 183 -16.77 -71.62 1.95
N THR A 184 -16.92 -71.52 0.63
CA THR A 184 -17.58 -72.56 -0.17
C THR A 184 -16.68 -73.79 -0.18
N LEU A 185 -16.96 -74.73 0.73
CA LEU A 185 -16.43 -76.08 0.68
C LEU A 185 -17.06 -76.80 -0.52
N THR A 186 -16.37 -76.77 -1.66
CA THR A 186 -16.64 -77.70 -2.77
C THR A 186 -16.11 -79.08 -2.39
N PRO A 187 -16.96 -80.13 -2.33
CA PRO A 187 -16.49 -81.48 -2.05
C PRO A 187 -15.65 -82.03 -3.22
N PRO A 188 -14.60 -82.83 -2.95
CA PRO A 188 -13.72 -83.37 -3.98
C PRO A 188 -14.45 -84.41 -4.84
N SER A 189 -14.37 -84.24 -6.16
CA SER A 189 -14.81 -85.22 -7.15
C SER A 189 -13.92 -86.47 -7.11
N LEU A 190 -14.49 -87.58 -6.63
CA LEU A 190 -13.93 -88.93 -6.74
C LEU A 190 -13.84 -89.32 -8.23
N SER A 191 -12.64 -89.23 -8.80
CA SER A 191 -12.32 -89.84 -10.10
C SER A 191 -12.08 -91.33 -9.88
N LEU A 192 -13.10 -92.14 -10.15
CA LEU A 192 -12.96 -93.59 -10.28
C LEU A 192 -12.17 -93.91 -11.56
N ALA A 193 -10.99 -94.48 -11.39
CA ALA A 193 -10.22 -95.09 -12.45
C ALA A 193 -10.90 -96.41 -12.88
N SER A 194 -11.42 -96.46 -14.11
CA SER A 194 -11.89 -97.70 -14.74
C SER A 194 -10.72 -98.40 -15.47
N PRO A 195 -10.66 -99.75 -15.45
CA PRO A 195 -9.50 -100.55 -15.86
C PRO A 195 -9.34 -100.68 -17.39
N PRO A 196 -8.14 -101.11 -17.87
CA PRO A 196 -7.85 -101.19 -19.29
C PRO A 196 -8.43 -102.48 -19.91
N ALA A 197 -9.09 -102.36 -21.06
CA ALA A 197 -9.52 -103.50 -21.86
C ALA A 197 -8.64 -103.60 -23.12
N ALA A 198 -8.00 -104.76 -23.26
CA ALA A 198 -7.13 -105.15 -24.34
C ALA A 198 -7.91 -105.49 -25.63
N GLY A 199 -7.37 -105.01 -26.76
CA GLY A 199 -7.07 -105.76 -27.98
C GLY A 199 -8.20 -106.51 -28.72
N ARG A 200 -8.31 -106.24 -30.03
CA ARG A 200 -7.86 -107.09 -31.14
C ARG A 200 -8.52 -106.66 -32.45
N GLY A 201 -7.79 -106.78 -33.55
CA GLY A 201 -8.33 -106.68 -34.90
C GLY A 201 -7.25 -106.49 -35.95
N SER A 202 -6.59 -107.58 -36.32
CA SER A 202 -6.20 -107.83 -37.72
C SER A 202 -7.32 -108.66 -38.35
#